data_AF-A0AAC9S8N3-F1
#
_entry.id   AF-A0AAC9S8N3-F1
#
_cell.length_a   1.000
_cell.length_b   1.000
_cell.length_c   1.000
_cell.angle_alpha   90.00
_cell.angle_beta   90.00
_cell.angle_gamma   90.00
#
_symmetry.space_group_name_H-M   'P 1'
#
loop_
_entity.id
_entity.type
_entity.pdbx_description
1 polymer ?
#
loop_
_entity_poly.entity_id
_entity_poly.type
_entity_poly.pdbx_seq_one_letter_code
_entity_poly.pdbx_strand_id
1 'polypeptide(L)'
;MLELRPNCEWCDRDLPPGSSEARICSYECTYCAECVSTVLYDVCPTCGGNFSARPIRPSREWRAGSCLGLEHDPASSRRTHSKWTADQAAELARRLRDVAPEGR
;
A
#
# COMPACT_ATOMS: atom_id res chain seq x y z
N MET A 1 -4.57 -9.08 -11.15
CA MET A 1 -4.79 -9.32 -9.71
C MET A 1 -3.83 -8.43 -8.94
N LEU A 2 -4.22 -7.92 -7.76
CA LEU A 2 -3.42 -7.00 -6.96
C LEU A 2 -1.99 -7.52 -6.73
N GLU A 3 -0.96 -6.70 -6.93
CA GLU A 3 0.43 -7.17 -6.99
C GLU A 3 0.95 -7.75 -5.67
N LEU A 4 0.42 -7.26 -4.52
CA LEU A 4 0.88 -7.57 -3.16
C LEU A 4 2.38 -7.30 -3.00
N ARG A 5 2.78 -6.03 -3.21
CA ARG A 5 4.18 -5.60 -3.09
C ARG A 5 4.78 -6.01 -1.74
N PRO A 6 6.02 -6.55 -1.72
CA PRO A 6 6.56 -7.21 -0.54
C PRO A 6 7.11 -6.24 0.51
N ASN A 7 7.10 -4.93 0.26
CA ASN A 7 7.75 -3.93 1.10
C ASN A 7 6.98 -2.62 1.17
N CYS A 8 7.28 -1.83 2.20
CA CYS A 8 6.90 -0.42 2.28
C CYS A 8 7.74 0.39 1.30
N GLU A 9 7.10 1.11 0.39
CA GLU A 9 7.81 1.91 -0.62
C GLU A 9 8.61 3.08 -0.03
N TRP A 10 8.37 3.45 1.24
CA TRP A 10 9.08 4.55 1.92
C TRP A 10 10.29 4.08 2.73
N CYS A 11 10.06 3.22 3.72
CA CYS A 11 11.09 2.78 4.67
C CYS A 11 11.67 1.40 4.36
N ASP A 12 11.23 0.77 3.27
CA ASP A 12 11.64 -0.56 2.84
C ASP A 12 11.40 -1.68 3.87
N ARG A 13 10.52 -1.49 4.86
CA ARG A 13 10.10 -2.56 5.78
C ARG A 13 9.36 -3.65 5.02
N ASP A 14 9.60 -4.92 5.35
CA ASP A 14 8.88 -6.05 4.76
C ASP A 14 7.38 -6.03 5.12
N LEU A 15 6.55 -6.22 4.09
CA LEU A 15 5.11 -6.29 4.15
C LEU A 15 4.64 -7.57 3.43
N PRO A 16 4.73 -8.74 4.09
CA PRO A 16 4.30 -10.00 3.52
C PRO A 16 2.80 -9.97 3.12
N PRO A 17 2.34 -10.89 2.25
CA PRO A 17 0.96 -10.88 1.75
C PRO A 17 -0.11 -10.98 2.85
N GLY A 18 0.23 -11.58 3.99
CA GLY A 18 -0.63 -11.66 5.18
C GLY A 18 -0.46 -10.53 6.20
N SER A 19 0.32 -9.48 5.88
CA SER A 19 0.59 -8.39 6.83
C SER A 19 -0.65 -7.52 7.09
N SER A 20 -1.02 -7.36 8.36
CA SER A 20 -2.03 -6.38 8.81
C SER A 20 -1.54 -4.93 8.74
N GLU A 21 -0.23 -4.73 8.63
CA GLU A 21 0.41 -3.42 8.65
C GLU A 21 0.51 -2.78 7.27
N ALA A 22 0.19 -3.54 6.21
CA ALA A 22 0.21 -3.00 4.86
C ALA A 22 -1.00 -2.08 4.63
N ARG A 23 -0.71 -0.92 4.06
CA ARG A 23 -1.67 0.07 3.59
C ARG A 23 -1.50 0.25 2.09
N ILE A 24 -2.61 0.40 1.36
CA ILE A 24 -2.62 0.49 -0.10
C ILE A 24 -3.55 1.62 -0.56
N CYS A 25 -3.16 2.33 -1.61
CA CYS A 25 -4.05 3.28 -2.31
C CYS A 25 -4.65 2.65 -3.58
N SER A 26 -5.52 3.38 -4.29
CA SER A 26 -6.18 2.91 -5.52
C SER A 26 -5.21 2.63 -6.69
N TYR A 27 -3.99 3.17 -6.65
CA TYR A 27 -2.93 2.93 -7.64
C TYR A 27 -1.91 1.88 -7.19
N GLU A 28 -2.25 1.09 -6.18
CA GLU A 28 -1.42 0.02 -5.61
C GLU A 28 -0.09 0.47 -4.99
N CYS A 29 0.08 1.76 -4.66
CA CYS A 29 1.20 2.20 -3.82
C CYS A 29 1.04 1.59 -2.43
N THR A 30 2.08 0.92 -1.94
CA THR A 30 2.07 0.18 -0.67
C THR A 30 3.01 0.81 0.35
N TYR A 31 2.48 1.10 1.54
CA TYR A 31 3.25 1.62 2.67
C TYR A 31 2.88 0.89 3.96
N CYS A 32 3.74 0.93 4.97
CA CYS A 32 3.38 0.43 6.29
C CYS A 32 2.49 1.44 7.04
N ALA A 33 1.68 0.95 7.99
CA ALA A 33 0.79 1.76 8.81
C ALA A 33 1.53 2.91 9.52
N GLU A 34 2.73 2.64 10.00
CA GLU A 34 3.60 3.65 10.63
C GLU A 34 3.89 4.82 9.67
N CYS A 35 4.44 4.56 8.48
CA CYS A 35 4.73 5.61 7.50
C CYS A 35 3.47 6.37 7.06
N VAL A 36 2.34 5.68 6.90
CA VAL A 36 1.06 6.34 6.57
C VAL A 36 0.64 7.31 7.68
N SER A 37 0.81 6.93 8.94
CA SER A 37 0.39 7.76 10.08
C SER A 37 1.36 8.90 10.44
N THR A 38 2.68 8.69 10.31
CA THR A 38 3.69 9.62 10.85
C THR A 38 4.43 10.42 9.79
N VAL A 39 4.58 9.87 8.59
CA VAL A 39 5.37 10.48 7.51
C VAL A 39 4.46 11.09 6.45
N LEU A 40 3.46 10.32 6.02
CA LEU A 40 2.60 10.65 4.89
C LEU A 40 1.28 11.31 5.31
N TYR A 41 0.89 11.20 6.58
CA TYR A 41 -0.35 11.79 7.14
C TYR A 41 -1.60 11.43 6.32
N ASP A 42 -1.72 10.15 5.95
CA ASP A 42 -2.78 9.61 5.09
C ASP A 42 -2.88 10.27 3.70
N VAL A 43 -1.79 10.86 3.19
CA VAL A 43 -1.69 11.42 1.83
C VAL A 43 -0.70 10.61 1.02
N CYS A 44 -1.17 9.95 -0.05
CA CYS A 44 -0.30 9.22 -0.94
C CYS A 44 0.66 10.17 -1.67
N PRO A 45 1.99 9.96 -1.61
CA PRO A 45 2.94 10.88 -2.25
C PRO A 45 2.87 10.82 -3.79
N THR A 46 2.23 9.78 -4.36
CA THR A 46 2.06 9.63 -5.80
C THR A 46 0.75 10.22 -6.32
N CYS A 47 -0.39 9.94 -5.67
CA CYS A 47 -1.70 10.36 -6.17
C CYS A 47 -2.44 11.39 -5.30
N GLY A 48 -1.94 11.72 -4.11
CA GLY A 48 -2.62 12.61 -3.16
C GLY A 48 -3.84 12.00 -2.44
N GLY A 49 -4.31 10.83 -2.86
CA GLY A 49 -5.44 10.12 -2.23
C GLY A 49 -5.11 9.53 -0.86
N ASN A 50 -6.11 8.89 -0.25
CA ASN A 50 -5.98 8.23 1.05
C ASN A 50 -5.45 6.79 0.95
N PHE A 51 -5.25 6.17 2.11
CA PHE A 51 -4.91 4.76 2.21
C PHE A 51 -6.02 3.92 2.87
N SER A 52 -6.06 2.65 2.49
CA SER A 52 -6.87 1.61 3.13
C SER A 52 -5.98 0.45 3.59
N ALA A 53 -6.47 -0.37 4.52
CA ALA A 53 -5.81 -1.63 4.84
C ALA A 53 -5.72 -2.50 3.58
N ARG A 54 -4.53 -3.03 3.28
CA ARG A 54 -4.34 -3.88 2.11
C ARG A 54 -5.09 -5.21 2.31
N PRO A 55 -5.99 -5.60 1.40
CA PRO A 55 -6.67 -6.88 1.50
C PRO A 55 -5.67 -8.04 1.52
N ILE A 56 -5.91 -9.00 2.41
CA ILE A 56 -5.09 -10.22 2.51
C ILE A 56 -5.60 -11.24 1.50
N ARG A 57 -4.71 -11.73 0.62
CA ARG A 57 -5.03 -12.84 -0.27
C ARG A 57 -5.09 -14.14 0.54
N PRO A 58 -6.15 -14.96 0.42
CA PRO A 58 -6.22 -16.26 1.08
C PRO A 58 -5.00 -17.13 0.74
N SER A 59 -4.54 -17.91 1.71
CA SER A 59 -3.41 -18.83 1.49
C SER A 59 -3.74 -19.92 0.48
N ARG A 60 -4.97 -20.43 0.50
CA ARG A 60 -5.46 -21.54 -0.31
C ARG A 60 -6.77 -21.22 -1.00
N GLU A 61 -7.14 -22.08 -1.94
CA GLU A 61 -8.47 -22.09 -2.53
C GLU A 61 -9.53 -22.50 -1.50
N TRP A 62 -10.63 -21.74 -1.44
CA TRP A 62 -11.79 -22.06 -0.59
C TRP A 62 -13.04 -22.44 -1.38
N ARG A 63 -13.14 -22.00 -2.64
CA ARG A 63 -14.23 -22.36 -3.54
C ARG A 63 -13.68 -23.26 -4.62
N ALA A 64 -14.04 -24.54 -4.58
CA ALA A 64 -13.51 -25.54 -5.51
C ALA A 64 -13.63 -25.10 -6.98
N GLY A 65 -12.53 -25.15 -7.71
CA GLY A 65 -12.45 -24.84 -9.15
C GLY A 65 -12.38 -23.35 -9.49
N SER A 66 -12.19 -22.48 -8.50
CA SER A 66 -11.93 -21.05 -8.70
C SER A 66 -10.46 -20.75 -9.05
N CYS A 67 -9.53 -21.63 -8.67
CA CYS A 67 -8.09 -21.43 -8.83
C CYS A 67 -7.60 -20.10 -8.23
N LEU A 68 -8.15 -19.69 -7.08
CA LEU A 68 -7.82 -18.44 -6.38
C LEU A 68 -7.05 -18.72 -5.09
N GLY A 69 -6.15 -17.79 -4.73
CA GLY A 69 -5.37 -17.85 -3.48
C GLY A 69 -3.87 -17.79 -3.77
N LEU A 70 -3.03 -17.70 -2.73
CA LEU A 70 -1.57 -17.60 -2.89
C LEU A 70 -0.95 -18.84 -3.54
N GLU A 71 -1.58 -20.01 -3.43
CA GLU A 71 -1.19 -21.24 -4.13
C GLU A 71 -1.25 -21.12 -5.67
N HIS A 72 -2.15 -20.29 -6.19
CA HIS A 72 -2.35 -20.10 -7.64
C HIS A 72 -1.84 -18.74 -8.13
N ASP A 73 -2.04 -17.70 -7.33
CA ASP A 73 -1.67 -16.31 -7.58
C ASP A 73 -0.68 -15.84 -6.50
N PRO A 74 0.63 -16.13 -6.61
CA PRO A 74 1.60 -15.75 -5.61
C PRO A 74 1.73 -14.22 -5.51
N ALA A 75 2.17 -13.75 -4.33
CA ALA A 75 2.51 -12.35 -4.14
C ALA A 75 3.79 -11.97 -4.90
N SER A 76 3.91 -10.72 -5.30
CA SER A 76 5.12 -10.23 -5.96
C SER A 76 6.33 -10.30 -5.03
N SER A 77 7.46 -10.75 -5.57
CA SER A 77 8.77 -10.69 -4.92
C SER A 77 9.53 -9.40 -5.26
N ARG A 78 8.98 -8.58 -6.16
CA ARG A 78 9.63 -7.35 -6.63
C ARG A 78 9.43 -6.22 -5.64
N ARG A 79 10.52 -5.78 -5.01
CA ARG A 79 10.52 -4.57 -4.17
C ARG A 79 10.28 -3.33 -5.02
N THR A 80 9.51 -2.40 -4.48
CA THR A 80 9.23 -1.09 -5.09
C THR A 80 9.58 0.01 -4.09
N HIS A 81 10.00 1.17 -4.57
CA HIS A 81 10.35 2.31 -3.74
C HIS A 81 9.66 3.57 -4.26
N SER A 82 9.40 4.51 -3.35
CA SER A 82 8.86 5.82 -3.67
C SER A 82 9.77 6.52 -4.67
N LYS A 83 9.17 7.12 -5.69
CA LYS A 83 9.87 7.95 -6.68
C LYS A 83 10.11 9.37 -6.17
N TRP A 84 9.47 9.73 -5.05
CA TRP A 84 9.43 11.09 -4.51
C TRP A 84 10.40 11.24 -3.35
N THR A 85 11.06 12.37 -3.29
CA THR A 85 11.94 12.72 -2.17
C THR A 85 11.14 13.01 -0.90
N ALA A 86 11.83 13.04 0.25
CA ALA A 86 11.25 13.44 1.54
C ALA A 86 10.55 14.80 1.46
N ASP A 87 11.20 15.79 0.87
CA ASP A 87 10.67 17.15 0.77
C ASP A 87 9.44 17.23 -0.15
N GLN A 88 9.46 16.52 -1.28
CA GLN A 88 8.33 16.46 -2.21
C GLN A 88 7.09 15.82 -1.56
N ALA A 89 7.28 14.69 -0.87
CA ALA A 89 6.20 14.04 -0.16
C ALA A 89 5.66 14.91 0.99
N ALA A 90 6.54 15.57 1.75
CA ALA A 90 6.17 16.45 2.84
C ALA A 90 5.41 17.69 2.37
N GLU A 91 5.79 18.26 1.22
CA GLU A 91 5.07 19.39 0.60
C GLU A 91 3.65 18.97 0.20
N LEU A 92 3.49 17.82 -0.48
CA LEU A 92 2.16 17.34 -0.87
C LEU A 92 1.30 17.01 0.35
N ALA A 93 1.88 16.33 1.35
CA ALA A 93 1.19 16.01 2.59
C ALA A 93 0.73 17.27 3.33
N ARG A 94 1.58 18.30 3.46
CA ARG A 94 1.19 19.60 4.06
C ARG A 94 0.02 20.24 3.33
N ARG A 95 -0.04 20.12 2.01
CA ARG A 95 -1.10 20.71 1.20
C ARG A 95 -2.45 20.00 1.37
N LEU A 96 -2.46 18.69 1.56
CA LEU A 96 -3.68 17.87 1.44
C LEU A 96 -4.13 17.17 2.74
N ARG A 97 -3.29 17.08 3.77
CA ARG A 97 -3.59 16.33 5.01
C ARG A 97 -4.88 16.78 5.70
N ASP A 98 -5.22 18.07 5.60
CA ASP A 98 -6.40 18.65 6.24
C ASP A 98 -7.62 18.72 5.29
N VAL A 99 -7.47 18.26 4.03
CA VAL A 99 -8.56 18.06 3.08
C VAL A 99 -9.10 16.64 3.27
N ALA A 100 -10.42 16.48 3.39
CA ALA A 100 -11.03 15.15 3.51
C ALA A 100 -10.78 14.30 2.24
N PRO A 101 -10.60 12.98 2.35
CA PRO A 101 -10.31 12.11 1.20
C PRO A 101 -11.24 12.27 0.00
N GLU A 102 -12.53 12.51 0.23
CA GLU A 102 -13.55 12.68 -0.82
C GLU A 102 -13.39 13.99 -1.62
N GLY A 103 -12.59 14.93 -1.09
CA GLY A 103 -12.33 16.24 -1.69
C GLY A 103 -10.88 16.44 -2.17
N ARG A 104 -10.06 15.38 -2.18
CA ARG A 104 -8.67 15.42 -2.69
C ARG A 104 -8.59 15.10 -4.18
#